data_AF-A0A847RM82-F1
#
_entry.id   AF-A0A847RM82-F1
#
_cell.length_a   1.000
_cell.length_b   1.000
_cell.length_c   1.000
_cell.angle_alpha   90.00
_cell.angle_beta   90.00
_cell.angle_gamma   90.00
#
_symmetry.space_group_name_H-M   'P 1'
#
loop_
_entity.id
_entity.type
_entity.pdbx_description
1 polymer ?
#
loop_
_entity_poly.entity_id
_entity_poly.type
_entity_poly.pdbx_seq_one_letter_code
_entity_poly.pdbx_strand_id
1 'polypeptide(L)'
;MELQLSDKNFCLFLLAQFPFASDDELEMTLTDYLPEIFEMPAGEWLDELTGPAEGDWKGYTYMHRLNETVTFYAEFHPHETVYFLNDTYLGNTGGHFHLSLLSWEELQAIVNNDRTDPSLLFWLLLPLAVGKESEQSAIAAAIGEHLKATALDLQDEQRRMLTNFLTRHLIFPDEESNVFEYKTGIGLVTSRNHSERNRNNDAASLVKVNEVIYSAVR
;
A
#
# COMPACT_ATOMS: atom_id res chain seq x y z
N MET A 1 17.95 9.65 6.00
CA MET A 1 17.74 8.42 5.21
C MET A 1 17.25 8.79 3.81
N GLU A 2 17.78 8.16 2.77
CA GLU A 2 17.29 8.32 1.40
C GLU A 2 16.55 7.03 1.03
N LEU A 3 15.24 7.12 0.82
CA LEU A 3 14.39 5.95 0.56
C LEU A 3 14.34 5.68 -0.93
N GLN A 4 14.94 4.56 -1.35
CA GLN A 4 15.03 4.17 -2.75
C GLN A 4 14.86 2.66 -2.90
N LEU A 5 14.34 2.23 -4.05
CA LEU A 5 14.21 0.81 -4.37
C LEU A 5 15.55 0.10 -4.60
N SER A 6 16.67 0.83 -4.63
CA SER A 6 18.02 0.26 -4.59
C SER A 6 18.48 -0.16 -3.19
N ASP A 7 17.76 0.22 -2.14
CA ASP A 7 18.02 -0.24 -0.77
C ASP A 7 17.22 -1.53 -0.49
N LYS A 8 17.95 -2.64 -0.35
CA LYS A 8 17.38 -3.95 -0.05
C LYS A 8 16.55 -3.95 1.24
N ASN A 9 17.02 -3.27 2.29
CA ASN A 9 16.30 -3.25 3.57
C ASN A 9 14.98 -2.53 3.43
N PHE A 10 14.96 -1.44 2.67
CA PHE A 10 13.73 -0.71 2.40
C PHE A 10 12.75 -1.50 1.54
N CYS A 11 13.22 -2.22 0.52
CA CYS A 11 12.36 -3.11 -0.24
C CYS A 11 11.73 -4.21 0.64
N LEU A 12 12.49 -4.81 1.56
CA LEU A 12 11.96 -5.80 2.51
C LEU A 12 10.96 -5.17 3.47
N PHE A 13 11.23 -3.96 3.97
CA PHE A 13 10.29 -3.21 4.80
C PHE A 13 8.96 -2.97 4.08
N LEU A 14 9.00 -2.54 2.81
CA LEU A 14 7.81 -2.32 1.99
C LEU A 14 6.99 -3.61 1.81
N LEU A 15 7.65 -4.74 1.52
CA LEU A 15 6.98 -6.04 1.38
C LEU A 15 6.33 -6.54 2.69
N ALA A 16 6.78 -6.06 3.85
CA ALA A 16 6.16 -6.38 5.13
C ALA A 16 4.85 -5.59 5.40
N GLN A 17 4.49 -4.62 4.56
CA GLN A 17 3.32 -3.75 4.76
C GLN A 17 2.01 -4.34 4.20
N PHE A 18 1.94 -5.64 3.90
CA PHE A 18 0.79 -6.26 3.24
C PHE A 18 0.09 -7.29 4.15
N PRO A 19 -0.72 -6.87 5.15
CA PRO A 19 -1.29 -7.77 6.16
C PRO A 19 -2.24 -8.85 5.61
N PHE A 20 -2.85 -8.64 4.44
CA PHE A 20 -3.70 -9.65 3.77
C PHE A 20 -2.98 -10.54 2.77
N ALA A 21 -1.65 -10.40 2.60
CA ALA A 21 -0.92 -11.21 1.65
C ALA A 21 -0.74 -12.63 2.21
N SER A 22 -1.61 -13.55 1.81
CA SER A 22 -1.55 -14.96 2.21
C SER A 22 -1.71 -15.90 1.01
N ASP A 23 -1.22 -17.13 1.20
CA ASP A 23 -1.46 -18.24 0.30
C ASP A 23 -2.15 -19.39 1.04
N ASP A 24 -3.46 -19.50 0.85
CA ASP A 24 -4.29 -20.51 1.51
C ASP A 24 -3.91 -21.96 1.11
N GLU A 25 -3.35 -22.19 -0.08
CA GLU A 25 -2.92 -23.53 -0.50
C GLU A 25 -1.63 -23.96 0.22
N LEU A 26 -0.78 -22.99 0.56
CA LEU A 26 0.46 -23.20 1.30
C LEU A 26 0.29 -23.01 2.81
N GLU A 27 -0.90 -22.57 3.26
CA GLU A 27 -1.18 -22.15 4.64
C GLU A 27 -0.12 -21.18 5.18
N MET A 28 0.32 -20.24 4.34
CA MET A 28 1.47 -19.36 4.61
C MET A 28 1.11 -17.89 4.37
N THR A 29 1.63 -16.99 5.20
CA THR A 29 1.54 -15.55 4.95
C THR A 29 2.82 -15.01 4.33
N LEU A 30 2.74 -13.84 3.69
CA LEU A 30 3.94 -13.14 3.21
C LEU A 30 4.89 -12.80 4.36
N THR A 31 4.35 -12.45 5.53
CA THR A 31 5.15 -12.17 6.73
C THR A 31 5.92 -13.38 7.26
N ASP A 32 5.39 -14.59 7.04
CA ASP A 32 6.12 -15.83 7.34
C ASP A 32 7.14 -16.16 6.25
N TYR A 33 6.79 -15.94 4.98
CA TYR A 33 7.62 -16.27 3.84
C TYR A 33 8.91 -15.43 3.75
N LEU A 34 8.82 -14.10 3.97
CA LEU A 34 9.96 -13.19 3.84
C LEU A 34 11.19 -13.60 4.67
N PRO A 35 11.09 -13.89 5.99
CA PRO A 35 12.25 -14.31 6.79
C PRO A 35 12.79 -15.70 6.46
N GLU A 36 12.04 -16.56 5.76
CA GLU A 36 12.56 -17.86 5.30
C GLU A 36 13.55 -17.72 4.13
N ILE A 37 13.40 -16.67 3.33
CA ILE A 37 14.18 -16.46 2.10
C ILE A 37 15.11 -15.25 2.16
N PHE A 38 14.90 -14.33 3.10
CA PHE A 38 15.71 -13.12 3.27
C PHE A 38 16.21 -12.96 4.70
N GLU A 39 17.41 -12.40 4.81
CA GLU A 39 17.85 -11.74 6.04
C GLU A 39 17.07 -10.43 6.17
N MET A 40 16.21 -10.36 7.19
CA MET A 40 15.36 -9.19 7.44
C MET A 40 16.19 -8.00 7.95
N PRO A 41 15.73 -6.75 7.72
CA PRO A 41 16.43 -5.56 8.19
C PRO A 41 16.74 -5.62 9.69
N ALA A 42 17.96 -5.24 10.07
CA ALA A 42 18.37 -5.18 11.46
C ALA A 42 17.55 -4.15 12.25
N GLY A 43 17.38 -4.39 13.56
CA GLY A 43 16.64 -3.49 14.44
C GLY A 43 17.15 -2.04 14.41
N GLU A 44 18.47 -1.83 14.35
CA GLU A 44 19.05 -0.48 14.25
C GLU A 44 18.64 0.26 12.99
N TRP A 45 18.53 -0.44 11.85
CA TRP A 45 18.07 0.14 10.60
C TRP A 45 16.57 0.47 10.67
N LEU A 46 15.78 -0.41 11.27
CA LEU A 46 14.35 -0.16 11.50
C LEU A 46 14.15 1.04 12.42
N ASP A 47 14.89 1.15 13.52
CA ASP A 47 14.82 2.29 14.44
C ASP A 47 15.19 3.62 13.76
N GLU A 48 16.11 3.61 12.79
CA GLU A 48 16.42 4.80 11.98
C GLU A 48 15.23 5.23 11.10
N LEU A 49 14.53 4.26 10.51
CA LEU A 49 13.37 4.51 9.66
C LEU A 49 12.13 4.89 10.48
N THR A 50 11.80 4.11 11.51
CA THR A 50 10.52 4.19 12.23
C THR A 50 10.58 5.03 13.49
N GLY A 51 11.80 5.34 13.97
CA GLY A 51 12.01 5.81 15.32
C GLY A 51 11.92 4.66 16.34
N PRO A 52 12.22 4.95 17.62
CA PRO A 52 12.19 3.95 18.68
C PRO A 52 10.75 3.50 18.98
N ALA A 53 10.58 2.24 19.41
CA ALA A 53 9.29 1.68 19.81
C ALA A 53 8.66 2.36 21.04
N GLU A 54 9.46 3.03 21.87
CA GLU A 54 9.00 3.72 23.08
C GLU A 54 9.31 5.22 23.04
N GLY A 55 8.36 6.03 23.52
CA GLY A 55 8.48 7.48 23.62
C GLY A 55 7.77 8.24 22.51
N ASP A 56 8.12 9.51 22.34
CA ASP A 56 7.58 10.34 21.25
C ASP A 56 8.10 9.82 19.90
N TRP A 57 7.21 9.73 18.91
CA TRP A 57 7.57 9.30 17.57
C TRP A 57 8.59 10.24 16.93
N LYS A 58 9.64 9.63 16.37
CA LYS A 58 10.77 10.30 15.70
C LYS A 58 11.15 9.58 14.40
N GLY A 59 10.20 8.86 13.82
CA GLY A 59 10.41 8.18 12.55
C GLY A 59 10.46 9.13 11.37
N TYR A 60 10.75 8.57 10.22
CA TYR A 60 10.87 9.29 8.97
C TYR A 60 9.48 9.51 8.35
N THR A 61 9.28 10.71 7.79
CA THR A 61 8.14 11.00 6.93
C THR A 61 8.62 11.09 5.48
N TYR A 62 8.17 10.16 4.65
CA TYR A 62 8.28 10.32 3.21
C TYR A 62 7.28 11.36 2.74
N MET A 63 7.74 12.33 1.95
CA MET A 63 6.91 13.40 1.39
C MET A 63 7.08 13.43 -0.13
N HIS A 64 5.98 13.35 -0.85
CA HIS A 64 5.98 13.32 -2.31
C HIS A 64 4.89 14.18 -2.90
N ARG A 65 5.27 15.19 -3.68
CA ARG A 65 4.31 16.08 -4.32
C ARG A 65 3.74 15.40 -5.56
N LEU A 66 2.47 14.98 -5.50
CA LEU A 66 1.78 14.33 -6.63
C LEU A 66 1.44 15.34 -7.72
N ASN A 67 0.95 16.52 -7.33
CA ASN A 67 0.65 17.61 -8.26
C ASN A 67 0.70 18.98 -7.56
N GLU A 68 0.17 20.02 -8.20
CA GLU A 68 0.21 21.38 -7.65
C GLU A 68 -0.54 21.52 -6.30
N THR A 69 -1.53 20.66 -6.05
CA THR A 69 -2.48 20.80 -4.92
C THR A 69 -2.44 19.65 -3.92
N VAL A 70 -1.83 18.51 -4.28
CA VAL A 70 -1.80 17.31 -3.44
C VAL A 70 -0.37 16.85 -3.20
N THR A 71 -0.06 16.64 -1.92
CA THR A 71 1.17 15.99 -1.46
C THR A 71 0.81 14.70 -0.73
N PHE A 72 1.46 13.61 -1.10
CA PHE A 72 1.40 12.33 -0.42
C PHE A 72 2.42 12.28 0.72
N TYR A 73 2.00 11.71 1.85
CA TYR A 73 2.83 11.46 3.01
C TYR A 73 2.72 9.99 3.42
N ALA A 74 3.86 9.37 3.72
CA ALA A 74 3.93 8.11 4.44
C ALA A 74 4.80 8.30 5.67
N GLU A 75 4.20 8.17 6.84
CA GLU A 75 4.91 8.20 8.12
C GLU A 75 5.24 6.77 8.53
N PHE A 76 6.51 6.50 8.74
CA PHE A 76 6.96 5.19 9.19
C PHE A 76 7.01 5.18 10.71
N HIS A 77 6.15 4.36 11.32
CA HIS A 77 6.06 4.17 12.75
C HIS A 77 6.52 2.75 13.10
N PRO A 78 6.89 2.48 14.37
CA PRO A 78 7.15 1.12 14.79
C PRO A 78 5.89 0.28 14.54
N HIS A 79 6.02 -0.78 13.76
CA HIS A 79 4.96 -1.75 13.42
C HIS A 79 3.86 -1.26 12.45
N GLU A 80 3.89 -0.02 11.96
CA GLU A 80 2.91 0.45 10.98
C GLU A 80 3.45 1.57 10.09
N THR A 81 2.86 1.71 8.90
CA THR A 81 2.99 2.89 8.06
C THR A 81 1.65 3.61 8.02
N VAL A 82 1.66 4.92 8.25
CA VAL A 82 0.46 5.76 8.29
C VAL A 82 0.47 6.68 7.06
N TYR A 83 -0.64 6.74 6.33
CA TYR A 83 -0.70 7.38 5.03
C TYR A 83 -1.62 8.61 5.03
N PHE A 84 -1.19 9.66 4.33
CA PHE A 84 -1.97 10.88 4.16
C PHE A 84 -1.88 11.43 2.72
N LEU A 85 -2.97 12.07 2.29
CA LEU A 85 -2.91 13.07 1.23
C LEU A 85 -3.19 14.44 1.87
N ASN A 86 -2.22 15.35 1.77
CA ASN A 86 -2.21 16.60 2.54
C ASN A 86 -2.38 16.30 4.04
N ASP A 87 -3.44 16.80 4.66
CA ASP A 87 -3.82 16.57 6.06
C ASP A 87 -4.94 15.52 6.22
N THR A 88 -5.28 14.82 5.13
CA THR A 88 -6.35 13.82 5.12
C THR A 88 -5.76 12.43 5.31
N TYR A 89 -6.09 11.81 6.45
CA TYR A 89 -5.75 10.44 6.75
C TYR A 89 -6.38 9.47 5.74
N LEU A 90 -5.58 8.52 5.28
CA LEU A 90 -5.96 7.53 4.27
C LEU A 90 -6.07 6.11 4.84
N GLY A 91 -5.27 5.80 5.85
CA GLY A 91 -5.13 4.43 6.33
C GLY A 91 -3.79 4.14 7.02
N ASN A 92 -3.68 2.92 7.54
CA ASN A 92 -2.45 2.38 8.12
C ASN A 92 -2.34 0.85 7.92
N THR A 93 -1.12 0.31 8.03
CA THR A 93 -0.80 -1.12 7.85
C THR A 93 -0.60 -1.88 9.18
N GLY A 94 -0.87 -1.25 10.32
CA GLY A 94 -0.61 -1.80 11.65
C GLY A 94 -1.60 -2.88 12.12
N GLY A 95 -1.53 -3.24 13.41
CA GLY A 95 -2.41 -4.25 14.01
C GLY A 95 -3.90 -3.88 13.99
N HIS A 96 -4.20 -2.59 13.89
CA HIS A 96 -5.54 -2.06 13.59
C HIS A 96 -5.52 -1.37 12.24
N PHE A 97 -5.15 -2.12 11.20
CA PHE A 97 -5.03 -1.61 9.85
C PHE A 97 -6.33 -0.94 9.38
N HIS A 98 -6.17 0.12 8.60
CA HIS A 98 -7.23 0.76 7.83
C HIS A 98 -6.72 0.81 6.39
N LEU A 99 -7.21 -0.08 5.54
CA LEU A 99 -6.74 -0.30 4.17
C LEU A 99 -7.93 -0.30 3.22
N SER A 100 -7.79 -0.91 2.04
CA SER A 100 -8.87 -1.02 1.06
C SER A 100 -9.45 0.34 0.70
N LEU A 101 -8.56 1.32 0.52
CA LEU A 101 -8.90 2.69 0.21
C LEU A 101 -9.06 2.85 -1.28
N LEU A 102 -8.01 2.70 -2.10
CA LEU A 102 -7.97 3.05 -3.52
C LEU A 102 -8.53 1.92 -4.39
N SER A 103 -9.21 2.26 -5.49
CA SER A 103 -9.41 1.30 -6.58
C SER A 103 -8.10 1.14 -7.35
N TRP A 104 -7.94 -0.01 -8.03
CA TRP A 104 -6.80 -0.24 -8.91
C TRP A 104 -6.63 0.86 -9.97
N GLU A 105 -7.72 1.34 -10.57
CA GLU A 105 -7.71 2.44 -11.55
C GLU A 105 -7.19 3.76 -10.95
N GLU A 106 -7.62 4.12 -9.73
CA GLU A 106 -7.13 5.34 -9.06
C GLU A 106 -5.65 5.24 -8.70
N LEU A 107 -5.18 4.08 -8.21
CA LEU A 107 -3.76 3.83 -7.96
C LEU A 107 -2.95 4.03 -9.24
N GLN A 108 -3.37 3.40 -10.35
CA GLN A 108 -2.68 3.51 -11.62
C GLN A 108 -2.65 4.95 -12.13
N ALA A 109 -3.75 5.70 -12.00
CA ALA A 109 -3.79 7.08 -12.44
C ALA A 109 -2.82 7.97 -11.63
N ILE A 110 -2.77 7.81 -10.30
CA ILE A 110 -1.82 8.54 -9.45
C ILE A 110 -0.37 8.21 -9.83
N VAL A 111 -0.05 6.92 -9.97
CA VAL A 111 1.31 6.47 -10.30
C VAL A 111 1.73 6.92 -11.70
N ASN A 112 0.86 6.81 -12.71
CA ASN A 112 1.18 7.17 -14.09
C ASN A 112 1.32 8.69 -14.30
N ASN A 113 0.70 9.50 -13.46
CA ASN A 113 0.87 10.95 -13.48
C ASN A 113 2.18 11.41 -12.83
N ASP A 114 2.80 10.57 -12.00
CA ASP A 114 4.08 10.89 -11.39
C ASP A 114 5.24 10.80 -12.39
N ARG A 115 6.04 11.87 -12.43
CA ARG A 115 7.17 12.00 -13.38
C ARG A 115 8.52 11.78 -12.73
N THR A 116 8.57 11.43 -11.45
CA THR A 116 9.80 11.47 -10.66
C THR A 116 10.24 10.08 -10.21
N ASP A 117 9.38 9.36 -9.48
CA ASP A 117 9.64 7.99 -9.03
C ASP A 117 8.31 7.19 -8.95
N PRO A 118 7.75 6.81 -10.10
CA PRO A 118 6.48 6.09 -10.15
C PRO A 118 6.57 4.69 -9.52
N SER A 119 7.77 4.08 -9.47
CA SER A 119 7.91 2.73 -8.89
C SER A 119 7.91 2.75 -7.37
N LEU A 120 8.58 3.72 -6.74
CA LEU A 120 8.50 3.86 -5.30
C LEU A 120 7.08 4.25 -4.87
N LEU A 121 6.47 5.20 -5.58
CA LEU A 121 5.10 5.62 -5.30
C LEU A 121 4.10 4.46 -5.43
N PHE A 122 4.28 3.59 -6.44
CA PHE A 122 3.51 2.37 -6.58
C PHE A 122 3.56 1.51 -5.32
N TRP A 123 4.76 1.18 -4.83
CA TRP A 123 4.93 0.34 -3.64
C TRP A 123 4.36 0.95 -2.36
N LEU A 124 4.46 2.27 -2.21
CA LEU A 124 3.94 2.96 -1.03
C LEU A 124 2.39 3.00 -1.00
N LEU A 125 1.75 3.10 -2.16
CA LEU A 125 0.29 3.17 -2.26
C LEU A 125 -0.39 1.79 -2.43
N LEU A 126 0.35 0.77 -2.88
CA LEU A 126 -0.20 -0.55 -3.17
C LEU A 126 -0.94 -1.21 -2.00
N PRO A 127 -0.48 -1.14 -0.73
CA PRO A 127 -1.23 -1.70 0.41
C PRO A 127 -2.63 -1.11 0.60
N LEU A 128 -2.85 0.12 0.11
CA LEU A 128 -4.13 0.80 0.21
C LEU A 128 -5.10 0.40 -0.92
N ALA A 129 -4.66 -0.34 -1.93
CA ALA A 129 -5.46 -0.61 -3.12
C ALA A 129 -6.32 -1.88 -2.99
N VAL A 130 -7.45 -1.89 -3.70
CA VAL A 130 -8.28 -3.07 -3.96
C VAL A 130 -8.48 -3.20 -5.45
N GLY A 131 -8.29 -4.42 -5.95
CA GLY A 131 -8.55 -4.80 -7.32
C GLY A 131 -9.83 -5.61 -7.46
N LYS A 132 -10.43 -5.56 -8.65
CA LYS A 132 -11.48 -6.49 -9.05
C LYS A 132 -10.86 -7.79 -9.56
N GLU A 133 -11.59 -8.89 -9.48
CA GLU A 133 -11.13 -10.18 -10.03
C GLU A 133 -10.78 -10.07 -11.53
N SER A 134 -11.56 -9.30 -12.30
CA SER A 134 -11.28 -9.06 -13.72
C SER A 134 -9.94 -8.37 -13.98
N GLU A 135 -9.37 -7.72 -12.97
CA GLU A 135 -8.09 -6.99 -13.03
C GLU A 135 -6.91 -7.84 -12.55
N GLN A 136 -7.13 -9.05 -12.04
CA GLN A 136 -6.11 -9.91 -11.42
C GLN A 136 -4.87 -10.09 -12.29
N SER A 137 -5.05 -10.44 -13.56
CA SER A 137 -3.92 -10.64 -14.48
C SER A 137 -3.12 -9.34 -14.70
N ALA A 138 -3.79 -8.19 -14.74
CA ALA A 138 -3.14 -6.90 -14.92
C ALA A 138 -2.38 -6.47 -13.65
N ILE A 139 -2.99 -6.68 -12.47
CA ILE A 139 -2.38 -6.43 -11.17
C ILE A 139 -1.13 -7.29 -11.00
N ALA A 140 -1.23 -8.61 -11.24
CA ALA A 140 -0.11 -9.52 -11.14
C ALA A 140 1.02 -9.15 -12.09
N ALA A 141 0.72 -8.77 -13.33
CA ALA A 141 1.72 -8.31 -14.29
C ALA A 141 2.42 -7.03 -13.80
N ALA A 142 1.67 -6.03 -13.33
CA ALA A 142 2.23 -4.78 -12.82
C ALA A 142 3.13 -5.01 -11.60
N ILE A 143 2.67 -5.79 -10.62
CA ILE A 143 3.48 -6.17 -9.44
C ILE A 143 4.75 -6.88 -9.88
N GLY A 144 4.65 -7.87 -10.78
CA GLY A 144 5.79 -8.61 -11.29
C GLY A 144 6.83 -7.74 -11.99
N GLU A 145 6.39 -6.72 -12.73
CA GLU A 145 7.29 -5.73 -13.33
C GLU A 145 7.93 -4.81 -12.28
N HIS A 146 7.16 -4.27 -11.33
CA HIS A 146 7.70 -3.41 -10.27
C HIS A 146 8.65 -4.15 -9.32
N LEU A 147 8.49 -5.46 -9.12
CA LEU A 147 9.44 -6.28 -8.37
C LEU A 147 10.83 -6.31 -9.02
N LYS A 148 10.92 -6.23 -10.35
CA LYS A 148 12.22 -6.18 -11.07
C LYS A 148 12.99 -4.89 -10.84
N ALA A 149 12.30 -3.82 -10.43
CA ALA A 149 12.92 -2.53 -10.11
C ALA A 149 13.46 -2.46 -8.67
N THR A 150 13.22 -3.49 -7.86
CA THR A 150 13.73 -3.58 -6.48
C THR A 150 15.16 -4.11 -6.43
N ALA A 151 15.87 -3.82 -5.35
CA ALA A 151 17.18 -4.38 -5.05
C ALA A 151 17.14 -5.85 -4.58
N LEU A 152 15.96 -6.48 -4.61
CA LEU A 152 15.81 -7.88 -4.29
C LEU A 152 16.29 -8.71 -5.49
N ASP A 153 17.39 -9.43 -5.31
CA ASP A 153 17.91 -10.38 -6.31
C ASP A 153 17.03 -11.64 -6.37
N LEU A 154 15.83 -11.47 -6.94
CA LEU A 154 14.78 -12.48 -6.96
C LEU A 154 15.00 -13.49 -8.08
N GLN A 155 15.09 -14.76 -7.70
CA GLN A 155 14.92 -15.88 -8.63
C GLN A 155 13.48 -15.89 -9.18
N ASP A 156 13.29 -16.53 -10.34
CA ASP A 156 11.97 -16.58 -11.00
C ASP A 156 10.87 -17.12 -10.09
N GLU A 157 11.19 -18.16 -9.31
CA GLU A 157 10.24 -18.75 -8.37
C GLU A 157 9.88 -17.79 -7.24
N GLN A 158 10.86 -17.12 -6.63
CA GLN A 158 10.62 -16.14 -5.56
C GLN A 158 9.79 -14.95 -6.07
N ARG A 159 10.09 -14.45 -7.27
CA ARG A 159 9.31 -13.39 -7.91
C ARG A 159 7.87 -13.82 -8.17
N ARG A 160 7.66 -15.06 -8.64
CA ARG A 160 6.32 -15.63 -8.84
C ARG A 160 5.54 -15.72 -7.53
N MET A 161 6.19 -16.22 -6.47
CA MET A 161 5.60 -16.35 -5.13
C MET A 161 5.22 -14.98 -4.56
N LEU A 162 6.14 -14.02 -4.54
CA LEU A 162 5.86 -12.65 -4.07
C LEU A 162 4.73 -12.00 -4.87
N THR A 163 4.71 -12.17 -6.20
CA THR A 163 3.64 -11.64 -7.04
C THR A 163 2.29 -12.24 -6.64
N ASN A 164 2.22 -13.53 -6.37
CA ASN A 164 0.98 -14.20 -5.94
C ASN A 164 0.50 -13.66 -4.59
N PHE A 165 1.38 -13.61 -3.59
CA PHE A 165 1.07 -13.06 -2.25
C PHE A 165 0.50 -11.64 -2.34
N LEU A 166 1.20 -10.77 -3.06
CA LEU A 166 0.80 -9.37 -3.20
C LEU A 166 -0.50 -9.23 -4.02
N THR A 167 -0.72 -10.05 -5.03
CA THR A 167 -1.98 -10.02 -5.80
C THR A 167 -3.17 -10.42 -4.92
N ARG A 168 -3.01 -11.45 -4.06
CA ARG A 168 -4.04 -11.90 -3.12
C ARG A 168 -4.32 -10.89 -2.01
N HIS A 169 -3.37 -10.02 -1.69
CA HIS A 169 -3.63 -8.88 -0.81
C HIS A 169 -4.65 -7.90 -1.40
N LEU A 170 -4.60 -7.69 -2.72
CA LEU A 170 -5.44 -6.71 -3.41
C LEU A 170 -6.81 -7.27 -3.81
N ILE A 171 -6.91 -8.58 -4.01
CA ILE A 171 -8.13 -9.25 -4.51
C ILE A 171 -8.55 -10.28 -3.48
N PHE A 172 -9.64 -9.97 -2.79
CA PHE A 172 -10.20 -10.79 -1.75
C PHE A 172 -11.02 -11.95 -2.35
N PRO A 173 -11.10 -13.11 -1.69
CA PRO A 173 -11.93 -14.23 -2.15
C PRO A 173 -13.44 -13.91 -2.19
N ASP A 174 -13.88 -12.96 -1.38
CA ASP A 174 -15.25 -12.46 -1.38
C ASP A 174 -15.41 -11.35 -2.44
N GLU A 175 -16.12 -11.63 -3.53
CA GLU A 175 -16.30 -10.69 -4.65
C GLU A 175 -16.87 -9.33 -4.20
N GLU A 176 -17.79 -9.30 -3.23
CA GLU A 176 -18.37 -8.04 -2.75
C GLU A 176 -17.35 -7.14 -2.03
N SER A 177 -16.28 -7.74 -1.50
CA SER A 177 -15.16 -7.01 -0.89
C SER A 177 -14.27 -6.32 -1.93
N ASN A 178 -14.37 -6.69 -3.21
CA ASN A 178 -13.57 -6.16 -4.31
C ASN A 178 -14.25 -5.03 -5.09
N VAL A 179 -15.44 -4.60 -4.66
CA VAL A 179 -16.28 -3.66 -5.41
C VAL A 179 -16.31 -2.29 -4.72
N PHE A 180 -16.08 -1.25 -5.53
CA PHE A 180 -16.45 0.12 -5.19
C PHE A 180 -17.79 0.48 -5.83
N GLU A 181 -18.68 1.05 -5.02
CA GLU A 181 -19.98 1.55 -5.45
C GLU A 181 -19.93 3.09 -5.51
N TYR A 182 -20.51 3.68 -6.56
CA TYR A 182 -20.65 5.13 -6.63
C TYR A 182 -21.92 5.59 -5.94
N LYS A 183 -21.79 6.50 -4.97
CA LYS A 183 -22.90 7.12 -4.26
C LYS A 183 -23.00 8.60 -4.61
N THR A 184 -24.14 9.00 -5.18
CA THR A 184 -24.39 10.39 -5.60
C THR A 184 -24.16 11.37 -4.45
N GLY A 185 -23.35 12.39 -4.71
CA GLY A 185 -23.00 13.43 -3.73
C GLY A 185 -21.94 13.02 -2.70
N ILE A 186 -21.40 11.79 -2.79
CA ILE A 186 -20.33 11.30 -1.92
C ILE A 186 -19.10 10.85 -2.72
N GLY A 187 -19.30 10.11 -3.81
CA GLY A 187 -18.21 9.49 -4.57
C GLY A 187 -18.17 7.98 -4.39
N LEU A 188 -16.98 7.38 -4.52
CA LEU A 188 -16.80 5.94 -4.37
C LEU A 188 -16.82 5.53 -2.90
N VAL A 189 -17.47 4.41 -2.61
CA VAL A 189 -17.52 3.77 -1.30
C VAL A 189 -17.32 2.26 -1.44
N THR A 190 -16.92 1.60 -0.36
CA THR A 190 -16.71 0.15 -0.31
C THR A 190 -17.45 -0.48 0.87
N SER A 191 -17.67 -1.79 0.79
CA SER A 191 -18.23 -2.64 1.84
C SER A 191 -17.23 -2.96 2.97
N ARG A 192 -15.94 -2.68 2.75
CA ARG A 192 -14.83 -3.06 3.62
C ARG A 192 -14.89 -2.34 4.96
N ASN A 193 -14.92 -3.10 6.06
CA ASN A 193 -15.09 -2.55 7.40
C ASN A 193 -13.95 -1.63 7.85
N HIS A 194 -12.71 -1.98 7.48
CA HIS A 194 -11.49 -1.27 7.85
C HIS A 194 -10.99 -0.41 6.70
N SER A 195 -11.85 0.48 6.20
CA SER A 195 -11.53 1.42 5.11
C SER A 195 -12.09 2.80 5.44
N GLU A 196 -11.32 3.85 5.12
CA GLU A 196 -11.81 5.22 5.21
C GLU A 196 -12.93 5.51 4.20
N ARG A 197 -13.08 4.67 3.16
CA ARG A 197 -14.21 4.70 2.21
C ARG A 197 -15.32 3.69 2.54
N ASN A 198 -15.37 3.15 3.75
CA ASN A 198 -16.47 2.28 4.18
C ASN A 198 -17.82 3.01 4.05
N ARG A 199 -18.78 2.40 3.37
CA ARG A 199 -20.13 2.96 3.13
C ARG A 199 -20.92 3.33 4.39
N ASN A 200 -20.52 2.79 5.55
CA ASN A 200 -21.12 3.07 6.85
C ASN A 200 -20.50 4.28 7.57
N ASN A 201 -19.38 4.84 7.07
CA ASN A 201 -18.81 6.07 7.59
C ASN A 201 -19.75 7.25 7.32
N ASP A 202 -19.58 8.34 8.08
CA ASP A 202 -20.40 9.54 7.89
C ASP A 202 -20.11 10.20 6.53
N ALA A 203 -21.13 10.87 5.99
CA ALA A 203 -21.05 11.43 4.64
C ALA A 203 -19.99 12.53 4.49
N ALA A 204 -19.72 13.31 5.55
CA ALA A 204 -18.76 14.41 5.47
C ALA A 204 -17.32 13.87 5.37
N SER A 205 -16.99 12.85 6.17
CA SER A 205 -15.70 12.16 6.10
C SER A 205 -15.49 11.48 4.74
N LEU A 206 -16.52 10.80 4.21
CA LEU A 206 -16.45 10.16 2.89
C LEU A 206 -16.24 11.16 1.75
N VAL A 207 -16.91 12.32 1.80
CA VAL A 207 -16.71 13.40 0.82
C VAL A 207 -15.28 13.91 0.89
N LYS A 208 -14.77 14.21 2.10
CA LYS A 208 -13.40 14.71 2.29
C LYS A 208 -12.35 13.77 1.68
N VAL A 209 -12.46 12.47 1.96
CA VAL A 209 -11.53 11.45 1.44
C VAL A 209 -11.63 11.32 -0.08
N ASN A 210 -12.85 11.28 -0.64
CA ASN A 210 -13.03 11.18 -2.10
C ASN A 210 -12.54 12.44 -2.83
N GLU A 211 -12.76 13.63 -2.27
CA GLU A 211 -12.29 14.89 -2.86
C GLU A 211 -10.77 14.94 -2.97
N VAL A 212 -10.04 14.55 -1.92
CA VAL A 212 -8.58 14.57 -1.95
C VAL A 212 -7.99 13.53 -2.91
N ILE A 213 -8.59 12.33 -2.99
CA ILE A 213 -8.19 11.30 -3.97
C ILE A 213 -8.47 11.80 -5.39
N TYR A 214 -9.63 12.39 -5.62
CA TYR A 214 -9.99 12.95 -6.92
C TYR A 214 -9.03 14.04 -7.37
N SER A 215 -8.60 14.91 -6.44
CA SER A 215 -7.58 15.92 -6.70
C SER A 215 -6.20 15.31 -6.96
N ALA A 216 -5.87 14.15 -6.38
CA ALA A 216 -4.59 13.45 -6.61
C ALA A 216 -4.50 12.81 -8.00
N VAL A 217 -5.64 12.37 -8.55
CA VAL A 217 -5.76 11.71 -9.86
C VAL A 217 -5.67 12.69 -11.04
N ARG A 218 -5.85 14.00 -10.80
CA ARG A 218 -5.89 15.05 -11.83
C ARG A 218 -4.55 15.73 -12.09
#